data_AF-A0A543JQS2-F1
#
_entry.id   AF-A0A543JQS2-F1
#
_cell.length_a   1.000
_cell.length_b   1.000
_cell.length_c   1.000
_cell.angle_alpha   90.00
_cell.angle_beta   90.00
_cell.angle_gamma   90.00
#
_symmetry.space_group_name_H-M   'P 1'
#
loop_
_entity.id
_entity.type
_entity.pdbx_description
1 polymer ?
#
loop_
_entity_poly.entity_id
_entity_poly.type
_entity_poly.pdbx_seq_one_letter_code
_entity_poly.pdbx_strand_id
1 'polypeptide(L)' 'MAADTTTHDPLCRATAAALAAHFGGRLSRKVVSRAVAQARHDLEGRIQPEALAEMLHHLARHRLDALIPARA' A
#
# COMPACT_ATOMS: atom_id res chain seq x y z
N MET A 1 -16.28 -11.34 -14.23
CA MET A 1 -16.92 -10.32 -13.37
C MET A 1 -16.21 -10.30 -12.02
N ALA A 2 -15.10 -9.58 -11.88
CA ALA A 2 -14.31 -9.48 -10.64
C ALA A 2 -14.26 -8.02 -10.18
N ALA A 3 -15.43 -7.46 -9.85
CA ALA A 3 -15.56 -6.07 -9.44
C ALA A 3 -16.36 -6.00 -8.14
N ASP A 4 -15.76 -6.44 -7.03
CA ASP A 4 -16.26 -6.02 -5.70
C ASP A 4 -15.31 -6.20 -4.50
N THR A 5 -14.10 -6.75 -4.68
CA THR A 5 -13.19 -6.94 -3.53
C THR A 5 -12.47 -5.67 -3.10
N THR A 6 -12.27 -4.70 -4.00
CA THR A 6 -11.51 -3.47 -3.69
C THR A 6 -12.23 -2.54 -2.70
N THR A 7 -13.56 -2.60 -2.64
CA THR A 7 -14.37 -1.77 -1.72
C THR A 7 -14.21 -2.22 -0.25
N HIS A 8 -13.83 -3.48 -0.01
CA HIS A 8 -13.74 -4.05 1.33
C HIS A 8 -12.31 -4.23 1.86
N ASP A 9 -11.29 -3.92 1.06
CA ASP A 9 -9.89 -4.05 1.47
C ASP A 9 -9.55 -3.02 2.57
N PRO A 10 -9.24 -3.45 3.81
CA PRO A 10 -8.88 -2.54 4.90
C PRO A 10 -7.61 -1.74 4.60
N LEU A 11 -6.68 -2.29 3.81
CA LEU A 11 -5.44 -1.59 3.41
C LEU A 11 -5.76 -0.40 2.51
N CYS A 12 -6.58 -0.62 1.47
CA CYS A 12 -7.00 0.42 0.54
C CYS A 12 -7.70 1.59 1.25
N ARG A 13 -8.54 1.28 2.25
CA ARG A 13 -9.23 2.31 3.06
C ARG A 13 -8.26 3.13 3.90
N ALA A 14 -7.32 2.48 4.59
CA ALA A 14 -6.32 3.16 5.41
C ALA A 14 -5.42 4.07 4.54
N THR A 15 -4.96 3.57 3.40
CA THR A 15 -4.14 4.34 2.46
C THR A 15 -4.90 5.54 1.88
N ALA A 16 -6.17 5.37 1.50
CA ALA A 16 -6.98 6.49 1.02
C ALA A 16 -7.19 7.57 2.09
N ALA A 17 -7.38 7.19 3.36
CA ALA A 17 -7.53 8.15 4.46
C ALA A 17 -6.24 8.93 4.70
N ALA A 18 -5.09 8.25 4.74
CA ALA A 18 -3.78 8.89 4.90
C ALA A 18 -3.46 9.85 3.76
N LEU A 19 -3.73 9.45 2.51
CA LEU A 19 -3.52 10.31 1.34
C LEU A 19 -4.47 11.51 1.32
N ALA A 20 -5.75 11.32 1.70
CA ALA A 20 -6.69 12.43 1.78
C ALA A 20 -6.26 13.48 2.82
N ALA A 21 -5.68 13.03 3.95
CA ALA A 21 -5.09 13.92 4.94
C ALA A 21 -3.83 14.61 4.40
N HIS A 22 -2.94 13.86 3.73
CA HIS A 22 -1.69 14.38 3.15
C HIS A 22 -1.94 15.45 2.08
N PHE A 23 -2.93 15.26 1.21
CA PHE A 23 -3.28 16.25 0.19
C PHE A 23 -4.07 17.45 0.73
N GLY A 24 -4.41 17.49 2.02
CA GLY A 24 -4.93 18.68 2.68
C GLY A 24 -6.17 19.29 2.00
N GLY A 25 -7.05 18.45 1.44
CA GLY A 25 -8.25 18.91 0.73
C GLY A 25 -8.03 19.41 -0.71
N ARG A 26 -6.80 19.46 -1.21
CA ARG A 26 -6.47 19.81 -2.61
C ARG A 26 -7.04 18.79 -3.62
N LEU A 27 -7.26 17.57 -3.17
CA LEU A 27 -7.92 16.51 -3.93
C LEU A 27 -9.16 16.04 -3.18
N SER A 28 -10.26 15.83 -3.90
CA SER A 28 -11.47 15.29 -3.29
C SER A 28 -11.23 13.86 -2.83
N ARG A 29 -11.89 13.48 -1.72
CA ARG A 29 -11.80 12.11 -1.17
C ARG A 29 -12.18 11.04 -2.20
N LYS A 30 -13.13 11.34 -3.09
CA LYS A 30 -13.55 10.46 -4.20
C LYS A 30 -12.42 10.20 -5.20
N VAL A 31 -11.64 11.24 -5.54
CA VAL A 31 -10.48 11.11 -6.44
C VAL A 31 -9.38 10.28 -5.79
N VAL A 32 -9.08 10.54 -4.51
CA VAL A 32 -8.08 9.78 -3.75
C VAL A 32 -8.48 8.31 -3.63
N SER A 33 -9.72 8.01 -3.23
CA SER A 33 -10.20 6.62 -3.12
C SER A 33 -10.18 5.88 -4.46
N ARG A 34 -10.53 6.55 -5.57
CA ARG A 34 -10.46 5.96 -6.91
C ARG A 34 -9.02 5.67 -7.33
N ALA A 35 -8.09 6.58 -7.04
CA ALA A 35 -6.67 6.39 -7.35
C ALA A 35 -6.07 5.20 -6.57
N VAL A 36 -6.43 5.04 -5.29
CA VAL A 36 -5.99 3.90 -4.47
C VAL A 36 -6.58 2.58 -4.97
N ALA A 37 -7.87 2.56 -5.32
CA ALA A 37 -8.51 1.38 -5.89
C ALA A 37 -7.89 0.96 -7.23
N GLN A 38 -7.57 1.94 -8.09
CA GLN A 38 -6.88 1.71 -9.36
C GLN A 38 -5.48 1.15 -9.13
N ALA A 39 -4.70 1.75 -8.21
CA ALA A 39 -3.37 1.26 -7.88
C ALA A 39 -3.40 -0.16 -7.29
N ARG A 40 -4.41 -0.50 -6.48
CA ARG A 40 -4.61 -1.87 -6.00
C ARG A 40 -4.87 -2.84 -7.14
N HIS A 41 -5.75 -2.47 -8.07
CA HIS A 41 -6.04 -3.29 -9.24
C HIS A 41 -4.82 -3.45 -10.17
N ASP A 42 -4.03 -2.40 -10.34
CA ASP A 42 -2.80 -2.44 -11.12
C ASP A 42 -1.74 -3.35 -10.48
N LEU A 43 -1.74 -3.49 -9.15
CA LEU A 43 -0.86 -4.40 -8.42
C LEU A 43 -1.41 -5.84 -8.39
N GLU A 44 -2.73 -6.00 -8.42
CA GLU A 44 -3.39 -7.31 -8.50
C GLU A 44 -3.03 -8.00 -9.82
N GLY A 45 -2.29 -9.11 -9.70
CA GLY A 45 -1.83 -9.90 -10.84
C GLY A 45 -0.54 -9.41 -11.50
N ARG A 46 0.05 -8.29 -11.06
CA ARG A 46 1.38 -7.83 -11.54
C ARG A 46 2.53 -8.19 -10.62
N ILE A 47 2.25 -8.42 -9.34
CA ILE A 47 3.24 -8.92 -8.38
C ILE A 47 2.81 -10.32 -7.99
N GLN A 48 3.61 -11.32 -8.37
CA GLN A 48 3.41 -12.67 -7.88
C GLN A 48 3.43 -12.63 -6.34
N PRO A 49 2.48 -13.28 -5.65
CA PRO A 49 2.39 -13.28 -4.19
C PRO A 49 3.74 -13.57 -3.51
N GLU A 50 4.54 -14.44 -4.12
CA GLU A 50 5.87 -14.83 -3.70
C GLU A 50 6.87 -13.67 -3.82
N ALA A 51 6.82 -12.90 -4.91
CA ALA A 51 7.65 -11.71 -5.08
C ALA A 51 7.28 -10.60 -4.08
N LEU A 52 5.99 -10.47 -3.74
CA LEU A 52 5.55 -9.53 -2.71
C LEU A 52 6.07 -9.94 -1.32
N ALA A 53 6.04 -11.23 -1.01
CA ALA A 53 6.58 -11.75 0.25
C ALA A 53 8.10 -11.54 0.36
N GLU A 54 8.85 -11.76 -0.72
CA GLU A 54 10.29 -11.49 -0.76
C GLU A 54 10.61 -10.01 -0.62
N MET A 55 9.89 -9.12 -1.31
CA MET A 55 10.05 -7.67 -1.17
C MET A 55 9.73 -7.19 0.25
N LEU A 56 8.67 -7.72 0.86
CA LEU A 56 8.32 -7.46 2.26
C LEU A 56 9.43 -7.93 3.21
N HIS A 57 9.95 -9.13 3.00
CA HIS A 57 11.03 -9.68 3.80
C HIS A 57 12.29 -8.81 3.70
N HIS A 58 12.69 -8.42 2.50
CA HIS A 58 13.85 -7.55 2.28
C HIS A 58 13.67 -6.18 2.94
N LEU A 59 12.52 -5.55 2.76
CA LEU A 59 12.24 -4.23 3.35
C LEU A 59 12.19 -4.30 4.89
N ALA A 60 11.58 -5.34 5.45
CA ALA A 60 11.54 -5.56 6.89
C ALA A 60 12.94 -5.77 7.45
N ARG A 61 13.75 -6.62 6.81
CA ARG A 61 15.14 -6.87 7.19
C ARG A 61 15.98 -5.59 7.18
N HIS A 62 15.91 -4.82 6.09
CA HIS A 62 16.66 -3.56 5.99
C HIS A 62 16.30 -2.57 7.11
N ARG A 63 15.01 -2.46 7.45
CA ARG A 63 14.56 -1.61 8.57
C ARG A 63 15.04 -2.14 9.92
N LEU A 64 15.03 -3.45 10.13
CA LEU A 64 15.51 -4.06 11.36
C LEU A 64 17.04 -3.91 11.51
N ASP A 65 17.80 -4.10 10.44
CA ASP A 65 19.25 -3.89 10.42
C ASP A 65 19.61 -2.43 10.76
N ALA A 66 18.79 -1.46 10.34
CA ALA A 66 18.97 -0.06 10.72
C ALA A 66 18.64 0.25 12.20
N LEU A 67 17.87 -0.61 12.86
CA LEU A 67 17.50 -0.48 14.28
C LEU A 67 18.47 -1.20 15.22
N ILE A 68 19.24 -2.16 14.69
CA ILE A 68 20.32 -2.81 15.45
C ILE A 68 21.53 -1.87 15.37
N PRO A 69 21.94 -1.20 16.48
CA PRO A 69 23.18 -0.44 16.46
C PRO A 69 24.32 -1.41 16.12
N ALA A 70 25.15 -1.04 15.14
CA ALA A 70 26.34 -1.79 14.79
C ALA A 70 27.12 -2.07 16.08
N ARG A 71 27.28 -3.34 16.41
CA ARG A 71 27.94 -3.78 17.64
C ARG A 71 29.40 -3.32 17.54
N ALA A 72 29.76 -2.32 18.34
CA ALA A 72 31.14 -1.88 18.56
C ALA A 72 31.93 -2.93 19.35
#